data_AF-A0A7C6T3V8-F1
#
_entry.id   AF-A0A7C6T3V8-F1
#
_cell.length_a   1.000
_cell.length_b   1.000
_cell.length_c   1.000
_cell.angle_alpha   90.00
_cell.angle_beta   90.00
_cell.angle_gamma   90.00
#
_symmetry.space_group_name_H-M   'P 1'
#
loop_
_entity.id
_entity.type
_entity.pdbx_description
1 polymer ?
#
loop_
_entity_poly.entity_id
_entity_poly.type
_entity_poly.pdbx_seq_one_letter_code
_entity_poly.pdbx_strand_id
1 'polypeptide(L)' 'IPTIVIGIPVRYIHTHYGWAKLSDVEQAVALAAALIRSFDGDIMDRLTY' A
#
# COMPACT_ATOMS: atom_id res chain seq x y z
N ILE A 1 12.90 12.09 -0.22
CA ILE A 1 12.06 11.09 0.49
C ILE A 1 11.36 10.27 -0.57
N PRO A 2 11.83 9.02 -0.83
CA PRO A 2 11.14 8.09 -1.70
C PRO A 2 9.78 7.72 -1.11
N THR A 3 8.70 7.84 -1.90
CA THR A 3 7.33 7.62 -1.44
C THR A 3 6.53 6.86 -2.49
N ILE A 4 5.68 5.92 -2.05
CA ILE A 4 4.70 5.23 -2.87
C ILE A 4 3.31 5.32 -2.25
N VAL A 5 2.27 5.10 -3.05
CA VAL A 5 0.89 4.96 -2.57
C VAL A 5 0.45 3.51 -2.75
N ILE A 6 0.12 2.84 -1.65
CA ILE A 6 -0.49 1.51 -1.66
C ILE A 6 -1.99 1.69 -1.49
N GLY A 7 -2.76 1.28 -2.49
CA GLY A 7 -4.22 1.41 -2.51
C GLY A 7 -4.89 0.13 -2.98
N ILE A 8 -6.21 0.15 -2.97
CA ILE A 8 -7.07 -0.95 -3.42
C ILE A 8 -8.06 -0.46 -4.47
N PRO A 9 -8.57 -1.34 -5.36
CA PRO A 9 -9.64 -0.99 -6.26
C PRO A 9 -10.93 -0.70 -5.50
N VAL A 10 -11.55 0.43 -5.80
CA VAL A 10 -12.86 0.82 -5.27
C VAL A 10 -13.76 1.20 -6.43
N ARG A 11 -14.98 0.66 -6.45
CA ARG A 11 -16.02 1.06 -7.41
C ARG A 11 -16.83 2.22 -6.84
N TYR A 12 -17.31 3.08 -7.75
CA TYR A 12 -18.14 4.25 -7.45
C TYR A 12 -17.43 5.31 -6.58
N ILE A 13 -16.12 5.46 -6.78
CA ILE A 13 -15.36 6.55 -6.16
C ILE A 13 -16.00 7.90 -6.50
N HIS A 14 -16.12 8.76 -5.49
CA HIS A 14 -16.75 10.08 -5.56
C HIS A 14 -18.29 10.07 -5.76
N THR A 15 -18.97 9.01 -5.31
CA THR A 15 -20.43 9.02 -5.13
C THR A 15 -20.79 8.89 -3.64
N HIS A 16 -22.09 8.80 -3.32
CA HIS A 16 -22.55 8.62 -1.92
C HIS A 16 -22.19 7.26 -1.31
N TYR A 17 -21.72 6.30 -2.11
CA TYR A 17 -21.28 4.99 -1.65
C TYR A 17 -20.05 4.53 -2.43
N GLY A 18 -19.25 3.66 -1.84
CA GLY A 18 -18.09 3.05 -2.49
C GLY A 18 -18.00 1.58 -2.10
N TRP A 19 -17.68 0.72 -3.07
CA TRP A 19 -17.58 -0.73 -2.83
C TRP A 19 -16.17 -1.22 -3.12
N ALA A 20 -15.62 -1.95 -2.17
CA ALA A 20 -14.34 -2.62 -2.26
C ALA A 20 -14.51 -4.11 -1.92
N LYS A 21 -13.59 -4.94 -2.41
CA LYS A 21 -13.51 -6.32 -1.93
C LYS A 21 -12.74 -6.34 -0.61
N LEU A 22 -13.27 -7.02 0.39
CA LEU A 22 -12.59 -7.21 1.67
C LEU A 22 -11.20 -7.85 1.49
N SER A 23 -11.09 -8.82 0.59
CA SER A 23 -9.83 -9.49 0.26
C SER A 23 -8.75 -8.54 -0.23
N ASP A 24 -9.12 -7.44 -0.91
CA ASP A 24 -8.15 -6.47 -1.43
C ASP A 24 -7.63 -5.60 -0.27
N VAL A 25 -8.49 -5.24 0.69
CA VAL A 25 -8.11 -4.54 1.93
C VAL A 25 -7.13 -5.39 2.74
N GLU A 26 -7.48 -6.64 3.00
CA GLU A 26 -6.67 -7.55 3.81
C GLU A 26 -5.29 -7.78 3.19
N GLN A 27 -5.23 -7.95 1.87
CA GLN A 27 -3.96 -8.13 1.16
C GLN A 27 -3.13 -6.84 1.11
N ALA A 28 -3.76 -5.66 0.95
CA ALA A 28 -3.04 -4.39 1.01
C ALA A 28 -2.40 -4.15 2.40
N VAL A 29 -3.11 -4.51 3.48
CA VAL A 29 -2.57 -4.46 4.85
C VAL A 29 -1.42 -5.46 5.00
N ALA A 30 -1.58 -6.69 4.53
CA ALA A 30 -0.53 -7.71 4.60
C ALA A 30 0.74 -7.27 3.85
N LEU A 31 0.58 -6.69 2.65
CA LEU A 31 1.67 -6.15 1.86
C LEU A 31 2.38 -4.98 2.56
N ALA A 32 1.63 -3.99 3.04
CA ALA A 32 2.21 -2.84 3.73
C ALA A 32 3.01 -3.28 4.98
N ALA A 33 2.45 -4.21 5.75
CA ALA A 33 3.11 -4.75 6.93
C ALA A 33 4.37 -5.57 6.58
N ALA A 34 4.34 -6.33 5.47
CA ALA A 34 5.51 -7.07 4.99
C ALA A 34 6.62 -6.12 4.55
N LEU A 35 6.29 -5.07 3.79
CA LEU A 35 7.24 -4.05 3.36
C LEU A 35 7.93 -3.39 4.56
N ILE A 36 7.17 -2.94 5.56
CA ILE A 36 7.74 -2.32 6.76
C ILE A 36 8.68 -3.27 7.50
N ARG A 37 8.30 -4.55 7.65
CA ARG A 37 9.15 -5.54 8.33
C ARG A 37 10.42 -5.88 7.56
N SER A 38 10.41 -5.79 6.23
CA SER A 38 11.57 -6.06 5.40
C SER A 38 12.42 -4.82 5.08
N PHE A 39 11.99 -3.63 5.49
CA PHE A 39 12.66 -2.38 5.12
C PHE A 39 13.78 -2.06 6.12
N ASP A 40 15.00 -2.00 5.62
CA ASP A 40 16.21 -1.72 6.40
C ASP A 40 17.03 -0.56 5.80
N GLY A 41 18.18 -0.28 6.42
CA GLY A 41 19.09 0.78 6.00
C GLY A 41 19.66 0.56 4.60
N ASP A 42 20.03 -0.67 4.26
CA ASP A 42 20.59 -1.01 2.95
C ASP A 42 19.58 -0.74 1.83
N ILE A 43 18.30 -1.08 2.05
CA ILE A 43 17.22 -0.76 1.12
C ILE A 43 17.02 0.75 0.99
N MET A 44 17.06 1.49 2.10
CA MET A 44 16.91 2.95 2.08
C MET A 44 18.04 3.64 1.32
N ASP A 45 19.28 3.19 1.51
CA ASP A 45 20.45 3.72 0.82
C ASP A 45 20.34 3.48 -0.68
N ARG A 46 19.95 2.26 -1.10
CA ARG A 46 19.71 1.92 -2.51
C ARG A 46 18.59 2.71 -3.19
N LEU A 47 17.66 3.28 -2.42
CA LEU A 47 16.56 4.10 -2.94
C LEU A 47 16.90 5.60 -2.98
N THR A 48 17.99 6.00 -2.31
CA THR A 48 18.36 7.41 -2.15
C THR A 48 19.61 7.79 -2.97
N TYR A 49 20.46 6.81 -3.31
CA TYR A 49 21.69 6.98 -4.09
C TYR A 49 21.72 6.07 -5.31
#